data_AF-A0A7G7KPW0-F1
#
_entry.id   AF-A0A7G7KPW0-F1
#
_cell.length_a   1.000
_cell.length_b   1.000
_cell.length_c   1.000
_cell.angle_alpha   90.00
_cell.angle_beta   90.00
_cell.angle_gamma   90.00
#
_symmetry.space_group_name_H-M   'P 1'
#
loop_
_entity.id
_entity.type
_entity.pdbx_description
1 polymer ?
#
loop_
_entity_poly.entity_id
_entity_poly.type
_entity_poly.pdbx_seq_one_letter_code
_entity_poly.pdbx_strand_id
1 'polypeptide(L)'
;MTNQPVVILGGFLIGVEAYEPMRLWLEDSLNQPVVVVPATRLDWLLTSTGWGWRRLLDRTAALVESAAGQSTTGKLTLIGHSSGGVMLRLLLSSDPWMGRCYGAQRWVDRLYTLGSPHTALRATAMRAFVDQRWPGAFFVPAVDYVAVAGELELAEGFDLSRRVAKRSYTAISGDPEAAGDGLVPVGSALLAGAQPLVLPGVAHGGAFGPRWYGTPEVVERWWRG
;
A
#
# COMPACT_ATOMS: atom_id res chain seq x y z
N MET A 1 -0.74 20.80 10.03
CA MET A 1 -1.09 19.59 9.25
C MET A 1 -2.20 19.99 8.30
N THR A 2 -2.04 19.76 7.01
CA THR A 2 -3.09 20.10 6.05
C THR A 2 -4.17 19.04 6.11
N ASN A 3 -5.36 19.43 6.55
CA ASN A 3 -6.55 18.60 6.48
C ASN A 3 -6.88 18.35 5.00
N GLN A 4 -6.53 17.16 4.51
CA GLN A 4 -6.79 16.76 3.14
C GLN A 4 -7.55 15.43 3.12
N PRO A 5 -8.36 15.19 2.08
CA PRO A 5 -8.97 13.88 1.85
C PRO A 5 -7.92 12.78 1.74
N VAL A 6 -8.33 11.56 2.07
CA VAL A 6 -7.48 10.37 1.97
C VAL A 6 -8.13 9.34 1.07
N VAL A 7 -7.35 8.71 0.19
CA VAL A 7 -7.81 7.57 -0.63
C VAL A 7 -6.96 6.34 -0.32
N ILE A 8 -7.63 5.25 0.06
CA ILE A 8 -7.02 3.99 0.47
C ILE A 8 -7.22 2.94 -0.62
N LEU A 9 -6.13 2.44 -1.20
CA LEU A 9 -6.15 1.25 -2.06
C LEU A 9 -5.64 0.05 -1.27
N GLY A 10 -6.52 -0.94 -1.07
CA GLY A 10 -6.23 -2.15 -0.31
C GLY A 10 -5.19 -3.08 -0.96
N GLY A 11 -5.02 -4.24 -0.33
CA GLY A 11 -4.13 -5.32 -0.75
C GLY A 11 -4.87 -6.52 -1.35
N PHE A 12 -4.11 -7.34 -2.07
CA PHE A 12 -4.61 -8.52 -2.79
C PHE A 12 -5.44 -9.46 -1.89
N LEU A 13 -6.66 -9.77 -2.32
CA LEU A 13 -7.64 -10.64 -1.65
C LEU A 13 -8.16 -10.17 -0.28
N ILE A 14 -7.81 -8.96 0.15
CA ILE A 14 -8.35 -8.38 1.38
C ILE A 14 -9.59 -7.56 1.02
N GLY A 15 -10.71 -7.90 1.67
CA GLY A 15 -11.97 -7.19 1.49
C GLY A 15 -11.91 -5.76 2.02
N VAL A 16 -12.75 -4.88 1.47
CA VAL A 16 -12.80 -3.47 1.85
C VAL A 16 -13.19 -3.28 3.31
N GLU A 17 -13.95 -4.22 3.86
CA GLU A 17 -14.45 -4.24 5.23
C GLU A 17 -13.31 -4.31 6.25
N ALA A 18 -12.17 -4.90 5.86
CA ALA A 18 -10.99 -4.96 6.72
C ALA A 18 -10.42 -3.55 6.99
N TYR A 19 -10.55 -2.62 6.06
CA TYR A 19 -10.01 -1.25 6.19
C TYR A 19 -10.95 -0.32 6.96
N GLU A 20 -12.15 -0.77 7.33
CA GLU A 20 -13.14 0.07 7.99
C GLU A 20 -12.64 0.69 9.31
N PRO A 21 -11.94 -0.05 10.21
CA PRO A 21 -11.39 0.56 11.42
C PRO A 21 -10.35 1.65 11.12
N MET A 22 -9.49 1.44 10.10
CA MET A 22 -8.52 2.44 9.65
C MET A 22 -9.22 3.68 9.10
N ARG A 23 -10.24 3.47 8.25
CA ARG A 23 -11.04 4.54 7.64
C ARG A 23 -11.68 5.42 8.71
N LEU A 24 -12.39 4.80 9.66
CA LEU A 24 -13.06 5.51 10.75
C LEU A 24 -12.08 6.28 11.64
N TRP A 25 -10.94 5.67 12.00
CA TRP A 25 -9.93 6.35 12.81
C TRP A 25 -9.34 7.56 12.09
N LEU A 26 -9.06 7.45 10.78
CA LEU A 26 -8.54 8.56 9.99
C LEU A 26 -9.59 9.67 9.78
N GLU A 27 -10.86 9.32 9.55
CA GLU A 27 -11.93 10.32 9.44
C GLU A 27 -12.10 11.11 10.73
N ASP A 28 -12.10 10.43 11.87
CA ASP A 28 -12.20 11.06 13.19
C ASP A 28 -10.97 11.95 13.49
N SER A 29 -9.78 11.45 13.17
CA SER A 29 -8.51 12.17 13.42
C SER A 29 -8.30 13.37 12.51
N LEU A 30 -8.79 13.32 11.27
CA LEU A 30 -8.59 14.35 10.26
C LEU A 30 -9.78 15.29 10.15
N ASN A 31 -10.99 14.87 10.53
CA ASN A 31 -12.21 15.59 10.18
C ASN A 31 -12.26 15.90 8.66
N GLN A 32 -11.92 14.90 7.84
CA GLN A 32 -11.87 14.95 6.37
C GLN A 32 -12.37 13.62 5.79
N PRO A 33 -12.87 13.60 4.54
CA PRO A 33 -13.32 12.36 3.91
C PRO A 33 -12.18 11.35 3.71
N VAL A 34 -12.41 10.09 4.09
CA VAL A 34 -11.50 8.97 3.82
C VAL A 34 -12.23 7.93 2.99
N VAL A 35 -11.75 7.70 1.77
CA VAL A 35 -12.40 6.79 0.82
C VAL A 35 -11.56 5.53 0.66
N VAL A 36 -12.14 4.37 0.94
CA VAL A 36 -11.56 3.07 0.59
C VAL A 36 -12.00 2.71 -0.83
N VAL A 37 -11.05 2.47 -1.73
CA VAL A 37 -11.34 2.07 -3.12
C VAL A 37 -12.10 0.74 -3.11
N PRO A 38 -13.33 0.68 -3.66
CA PRO A 38 -14.08 -0.57 -3.73
C PRO A 38 -13.32 -1.61 -4.56
N ALA A 39 -12.99 -2.76 -3.97
CA ALA A 39 -12.31 -3.84 -4.66
C ALA A 39 -12.80 -5.19 -4.14
N THR A 40 -13.39 -6.00 -5.02
CA THR A 40 -13.79 -7.36 -4.68
C THR A 40 -12.59 -8.30 -4.70
N ARG A 41 -12.73 -9.49 -4.09
CA ARG A 41 -11.71 -10.55 -4.22
C ARG A 41 -11.48 -10.93 -5.68
N LEU A 42 -12.52 -10.91 -6.51
CA LEU A 42 -12.39 -11.17 -7.95
C LEU A 42 -11.59 -10.06 -8.65
N ASP A 43 -11.86 -8.78 -8.35
CA ASP A 43 -11.05 -7.67 -8.89
C ASP A 43 -9.56 -7.91 -8.57
N TRP A 44 -9.25 -8.32 -7.34
CA TRP A 44 -7.88 -8.67 -6.94
C TRP A 44 -7.32 -9.84 -7.73
N LEU A 45 -8.03 -10.96 -7.89
CA LEU A 45 -7.56 -12.10 -8.69
C LEU A 45 -7.20 -11.71 -10.12
N LEU A 46 -7.97 -10.79 -10.71
CA LEU A 46 -7.73 -10.29 -12.08
C LEU A 46 -6.45 -9.46 -12.18
N THR A 47 -5.91 -8.93 -11.07
CA THR A 47 -4.61 -8.23 -11.03
C THR A 47 -3.39 -9.14 -11.28
N SER A 48 -3.61 -10.43 -11.52
CA SER A 48 -2.62 -11.29 -12.19
C SER A 48 -2.29 -10.84 -13.62
N THR A 49 -3.13 -9.97 -14.21
CA THR A 49 -2.98 -9.40 -15.55
C THR A 49 -2.90 -7.88 -15.50
N GLY A 50 -2.26 -7.27 -16.52
CA GLY A 50 -2.27 -5.81 -16.68
C GLY A 50 -3.68 -5.23 -16.85
N TRP A 51 -4.61 -5.97 -17.45
CA TRP A 51 -6.01 -5.55 -17.58
C TRP A 51 -6.70 -5.40 -16.21
N GLY A 52 -6.50 -6.36 -15.30
CA GLY A 52 -7.02 -6.25 -13.94
C GLY A 52 -6.39 -5.08 -13.17
N TRP A 53 -5.08 -4.85 -13.33
CA TRP A 53 -4.43 -3.65 -12.80
C TRP A 53 -5.10 -2.38 -13.31
N ARG A 54 -5.31 -2.27 -14.63
CA ARG A 54 -5.93 -1.10 -15.26
C ARG A 54 -7.34 -0.86 -14.73
N ARG A 55 -8.17 -1.90 -14.56
CA ARG A 55 -9.53 -1.73 -14.02
C ARG A 55 -9.52 -1.10 -12.63
N LEU A 56 -8.65 -1.58 -11.75
CA LEU A 56 -8.59 -1.08 -10.39
C LEU A 56 -7.93 0.30 -10.33
N LEU A 57 -6.93 0.56 -11.17
CA LEU A 57 -6.32 1.89 -11.33
C LEU A 57 -7.29 2.91 -11.92
N ASP A 58 -8.08 2.57 -12.95
CA ASP A 58 -9.11 3.45 -13.52
C ASP A 58 -10.16 3.82 -12.46
N ARG A 59 -10.59 2.85 -11.63
CA ARG A 59 -11.49 3.10 -10.49
C ARG A 59 -10.84 4.00 -9.44
N THR A 60 -9.59 3.75 -9.10
CA THR A 60 -8.84 4.54 -8.13
C THR A 60 -8.65 5.97 -8.63
N ALA A 61 -8.30 6.16 -9.91
CA ALA A 61 -8.09 7.46 -10.53
C ALA A 61 -9.35 8.34 -10.45
N ALA A 62 -10.54 7.76 -10.73
CA ALA A 62 -11.80 8.48 -10.62
C ALA A 62 -12.10 8.95 -9.19
N LEU A 63 -11.77 8.14 -8.17
CA LEU A 63 -11.94 8.51 -6.77
C LEU A 63 -10.92 9.56 -6.33
N VAL A 64 -9.66 9.46 -6.79
CA VAL A 64 -8.62 10.47 -6.56
C VAL A 64 -9.01 11.81 -7.17
N GLU A 65 -9.48 11.83 -8.40
CA GLU A 65 -9.92 13.06 -9.07
C GLU A 65 -11.13 13.69 -8.37
N SER A 66 -12.13 12.88 -7.99
CA SER A 66 -13.30 13.34 -7.25
C SER A 66 -12.93 13.90 -5.87
N ALA A 67 -12.08 13.21 -5.12
CA ALA A 67 -11.61 13.65 -3.80
C ALA A 67 -10.76 14.93 -3.90
N ALA A 68 -9.89 15.03 -4.91
CA ALA A 68 -9.10 16.23 -5.15
C ALA A 68 -9.99 17.44 -5.51
N GLY A 69 -11.05 17.23 -6.29
CA GLY A 69 -12.01 18.28 -6.63
C GLY A 69 -12.84 18.80 -5.44
N GLN A 70 -12.97 17.99 -4.38
CA GLN A 70 -13.63 18.37 -3.12
C GLN A 70 -12.63 18.91 -2.07
N SER A 71 -11.33 18.74 -2.31
CA SER A 71 -10.28 19.20 -1.41
C SER A 71 -10.11 20.72 -1.49
N THR A 72 -10.08 21.39 -0.34
CA THR A 72 -9.83 22.84 -0.26
C THR A 72 -8.45 23.24 -0.77
N THR A 73 -7.47 22.33 -0.74
CA THR A 73 -6.11 22.55 -1.25
C THR A 73 -5.93 22.03 -2.68
N GLY A 74 -6.92 21.31 -3.23
CA GLY A 74 -6.77 20.53 -4.45
C GLY A 74 -5.80 19.34 -4.32
N LYS A 75 -5.37 19.03 -3.09
CA LYS A 75 -4.43 17.93 -2.78
C LYS A 75 -5.09 16.86 -1.91
N LEU A 76 -4.55 15.64 -1.96
CA LEU A 76 -4.93 14.50 -1.13
C LEU A 76 -3.75 13.61 -0.78
N THR A 77 -3.95 12.81 0.25
CA THR A 77 -3.02 11.74 0.65
C THR A 77 -3.49 10.38 0.13
N LEU A 78 -2.56 9.58 -0.37
CA LEU A 78 -2.78 8.19 -0.74
C LEU A 78 -2.26 7.22 0.33
N ILE A 79 -3.01 6.15 0.56
CA ILE A 79 -2.56 5.00 1.36
C ILE A 79 -2.70 3.75 0.50
N GLY A 80 -1.60 3.02 0.33
CA GLY A 80 -1.57 1.76 -0.40
C GLY A 80 -1.13 0.61 0.48
N HIS A 81 -1.99 -0.40 0.62
CA HIS A 81 -1.64 -1.60 1.36
C HIS A 81 -1.16 -2.72 0.43
N SER A 82 -0.03 -3.36 0.74
CA SER A 82 0.48 -4.51 -0.02
C SER A 82 0.58 -4.19 -1.52
N SER A 83 -0.09 -4.94 -2.39
CA SER A 83 -0.14 -4.66 -3.84
C SER A 83 -0.69 -3.27 -4.18
N GLY A 84 -1.59 -2.72 -3.36
CA GLY A 84 -2.14 -1.39 -3.55
C GLY A 84 -1.07 -0.30 -3.57
N GLY A 85 -0.08 -0.34 -2.67
CA GLY A 85 1.01 0.64 -2.67
C GLY A 85 1.91 0.58 -3.89
N VAL A 86 2.12 -0.62 -4.47
CA VAL A 86 2.83 -0.74 -5.74
C VAL A 86 1.99 -0.18 -6.90
N MET A 87 0.68 -0.42 -6.91
CA MET A 87 -0.22 0.14 -7.91
C MET A 87 -0.30 1.67 -7.83
N LEU A 88 -0.33 2.25 -6.62
CA LEU A 88 -0.37 3.69 -6.44
C LEU A 88 0.90 4.40 -6.95
N ARG A 89 2.08 3.76 -6.89
CA ARG A 89 3.29 4.30 -7.57
C ARG A 89 3.09 4.48 -9.08
N LEU A 90 2.42 3.53 -9.74
CA LEU A 90 2.06 3.64 -11.16
C LEU A 90 1.04 4.76 -11.38
N LEU A 91 0.02 4.84 -10.53
CA LEU A 91 -1.05 5.85 -10.62
C LEU A 91 -0.50 7.28 -10.59
N LEU A 92 0.59 7.53 -9.86
CA LEU A 92 1.22 8.85 -9.81
C LEU A 92 1.70 9.30 -11.19
N SER A 93 2.24 8.39 -11.99
CA SER A 93 2.89 8.67 -13.26
C SER A 93 1.98 9.22 -14.34
N SER A 94 2.48 10.23 -15.07
CA SER A 94 1.87 10.73 -16.32
C SER A 94 2.31 9.97 -17.58
N ASP A 95 3.20 8.99 -17.47
CA ASP A 95 3.64 8.18 -18.61
C ASP A 95 2.48 7.34 -19.17
N PRO A 96 2.45 7.10 -20.50
CA PRO A 96 1.51 6.18 -21.11
C PRO A 96 1.70 4.75 -20.61
N TRP A 97 0.61 4.15 -20.11
CA TRP A 97 0.56 2.74 -19.75
C TRP A 97 -0.80 2.15 -20.12
N MET A 98 -0.80 1.10 -20.96
CA MET A 98 -2.01 0.42 -21.44
C MET A 98 -3.11 1.37 -21.95
N GLY A 99 -2.73 2.43 -22.67
CA GLY A 99 -3.67 3.42 -23.21
C GLY A 99 -4.24 4.41 -22.19
N ARG A 100 -3.58 4.57 -21.04
CA ARG A 100 -3.88 5.55 -19.99
C ARG A 100 -2.66 6.39 -19.66
N CYS A 101 -2.90 7.64 -19.25
CA CYS A 101 -1.93 8.48 -18.55
C CYS A 101 -2.64 8.97 -17.28
N TYR A 102 -2.25 8.48 -16.10
CA TYR A 102 -2.97 8.81 -14.87
C TYR A 102 -2.57 10.19 -14.33
N GLY A 103 -1.27 10.38 -14.08
CA GLY A 103 -0.71 11.65 -13.66
C GLY A 103 -1.20 12.12 -12.29
N ALA A 104 -1.54 11.20 -11.39
CA ALA A 104 -2.11 11.55 -10.09
C ALA A 104 -1.17 12.37 -9.19
N GLN A 105 0.14 12.41 -9.50
CA GLN A 105 1.11 13.26 -8.81
C GLN A 105 0.71 14.75 -8.74
N ARG A 106 -0.18 15.22 -9.63
CA ARG A 106 -0.69 16.60 -9.60
C ARG A 106 -1.65 16.86 -8.44
N TRP A 107 -2.32 15.83 -7.94
CA TRP A 107 -3.27 15.90 -6.83
C TRP A 107 -2.75 15.28 -5.54
N VAL A 108 -1.70 14.46 -5.61
CA VAL A 108 -1.18 13.77 -4.44
C VAL A 108 -0.01 14.55 -3.87
N ASP A 109 0.00 14.78 -2.57
CA ASP A 109 1.15 15.34 -1.85
C ASP A 109 1.92 14.28 -1.04
N ARG A 110 1.24 13.19 -0.65
CA ARG A 110 1.83 12.10 0.13
C ARG A 110 1.31 10.72 -0.28
N LEU A 111 2.20 9.73 -0.27
CA LEU A 111 1.90 8.31 -0.43
C LEU A 111 2.47 7.51 0.75
N TYR A 112 1.57 6.90 1.53
CA TYR A 112 1.91 5.85 2.49
C TYR A 112 1.86 4.48 1.80
N THR A 113 2.92 3.68 1.93
CA THR A 113 2.91 2.27 1.54
C THR A 113 2.99 1.39 2.78
N LEU A 114 2.04 0.47 2.94
CA LEU A 114 1.90 -0.38 4.12
C LEU A 114 2.23 -1.81 3.72
N GLY A 115 3.39 -2.32 4.13
CA GLY A 115 3.84 -3.68 3.80
C GLY A 115 3.88 -3.96 2.29
N SER A 116 4.10 -2.95 1.46
CA SER A 116 4.08 -3.10 0.00
C SER A 116 5.37 -3.77 -0.50
N PRO A 117 5.30 -4.91 -1.19
CA PRO A 117 6.50 -5.59 -1.67
C PRO A 117 7.08 -4.86 -2.90
N HIS A 118 7.85 -3.81 -2.66
CA HIS A 118 8.38 -2.91 -3.71
C HIS A 118 9.41 -3.62 -4.58
N THR A 119 10.29 -4.40 -3.95
CA THR A 119 11.35 -5.16 -4.60
C THR A 119 11.18 -6.65 -4.30
N ALA A 120 11.47 -7.54 -5.25
CA ALA A 120 11.46 -8.98 -5.01
C ALA A 120 12.31 -9.73 -6.03
N LEU A 121 13.02 -10.78 -5.60
CA LEU A 121 13.75 -11.70 -6.47
C LEU A 121 12.82 -12.38 -7.49
N ARG A 122 11.61 -12.77 -7.04
CA ARG A 122 10.55 -13.36 -7.86
C ARG A 122 9.31 -12.48 -7.87
N ALA A 123 9.45 -11.26 -8.38
CA ALA A 123 8.34 -10.34 -8.54
C ALA A 123 7.36 -10.80 -9.63
N THR A 124 6.07 -10.45 -9.49
CA THR A 124 5.13 -10.53 -10.62
C THR A 124 5.55 -9.54 -11.70
N ALA A 125 5.22 -9.81 -12.97
CA ALA A 125 5.61 -8.95 -14.09
C ALA A 125 5.21 -7.48 -13.89
N MET A 126 4.03 -7.21 -13.32
CA MET A 126 3.58 -5.84 -13.05
C MET A 126 4.34 -5.16 -11.90
N ARG A 127 4.71 -5.89 -10.84
CA ARG A 127 5.53 -5.32 -9.76
C ARG A 127 6.94 -4.99 -10.26
N ALA A 128 7.57 -5.92 -10.98
CA ALA A 128 8.87 -5.69 -11.60
C ALA A 128 8.83 -4.51 -12.58
N PHE A 129 7.77 -4.40 -13.39
CA PHE A 129 7.58 -3.28 -14.30
C PHE A 129 7.55 -1.93 -13.58
N VAL A 130 6.75 -1.81 -12.49
CA VAL A 130 6.69 -0.56 -11.71
C VAL A 130 8.05 -0.22 -11.11
N ASP A 131 8.75 -1.20 -10.55
CA ASP A 131 10.02 -0.95 -9.90
C ASP A 131 11.13 -0.54 -10.87
N GLN A 132 11.16 -1.13 -12.07
CA GLN A 132 12.09 -0.74 -13.12
C GLN A 132 11.78 0.62 -13.73
N ARG A 133 10.49 0.94 -13.89
CA ARG A 133 10.04 2.17 -14.56
C ARG A 133 10.12 3.40 -13.65
N TRP A 134 9.78 3.23 -12.36
CA TRP A 134 9.77 4.30 -11.37
C TRP A 134 10.43 3.83 -10.07
N PRO A 135 11.76 3.61 -10.06
CA PRO A 135 12.47 3.06 -8.90
C PRO A 135 12.41 4.00 -7.69
N GLY A 136 12.32 3.41 -6.51
CA GLY A 136 12.28 4.18 -5.25
C GLY A 136 11.10 5.15 -5.16
N ALA A 137 11.28 6.19 -4.35
CA ALA A 137 10.40 7.35 -4.23
C ALA A 137 10.57 8.30 -5.44
N PHE A 138 10.29 7.78 -6.65
CA PHE A 138 10.61 8.42 -7.92
C PHE A 138 10.04 9.84 -8.10
N PHE A 139 8.91 10.13 -7.46
CA PHE A 139 8.18 11.38 -7.65
C PHE A 139 8.50 12.46 -6.60
N VAL A 140 9.53 12.27 -5.77
CA VAL A 140 10.07 13.32 -4.89
C VAL A 140 10.66 14.46 -5.75
N PRO A 141 10.49 15.75 -5.38
CA PRO A 141 9.82 16.25 -4.17
C PRO A 141 8.33 16.56 -4.35
N ALA A 142 7.73 16.21 -5.49
CA ALA A 142 6.31 16.51 -5.73
C ALA A 142 5.37 15.67 -4.84
N VAL A 143 5.81 14.48 -4.43
CA VAL A 143 5.09 13.57 -3.54
C VAL A 143 6.03 13.09 -2.44
N ASP A 144 5.62 13.26 -1.19
CA ASP A 144 6.26 12.67 -0.01
C ASP A 144 5.95 11.18 0.08
N TYR A 145 6.94 10.36 0.42
CA TYR A 145 6.75 8.92 0.59
C TYR A 145 7.02 8.50 2.02
N VAL A 146 6.10 7.71 2.60
CA VAL A 146 6.31 7.02 3.88
C VAL A 146 6.15 5.52 3.64
N ALA A 147 7.25 4.78 3.73
CA ALA A 147 7.27 3.33 3.56
C ALA A 147 7.25 2.65 4.92
N VAL A 148 6.12 2.00 5.24
CA VAL A 148 5.86 1.37 6.53
C VAL A 148 5.99 -0.14 6.39
N ALA A 149 6.89 -0.73 7.17
CA ALA A 149 7.09 -2.17 7.28
C ALA A 149 6.67 -2.66 8.67
N GLY A 150 5.99 -3.79 8.73
CA GLY A 150 5.70 -4.52 9.94
C GLY A 150 6.78 -5.55 10.22
N GLU A 151 7.04 -5.78 11.50
CA GLU A 151 7.96 -6.82 11.96
C GLU A 151 7.24 -7.68 12.99
N LEU A 152 6.77 -8.84 12.55
CA LEU A 152 5.99 -9.77 13.36
C LEU A 152 6.90 -10.88 13.90
N GLU A 153 7.05 -10.91 15.22
CA GLU A 153 7.55 -12.10 15.89
C GLU A 153 6.46 -13.19 15.82
N LEU A 154 6.65 -14.17 14.93
CA LEU A 154 5.75 -15.30 14.83
C LEU A 154 5.91 -16.16 16.11
N ALA A 155 4.92 -16.09 16.99
CA ALA A 155 4.87 -16.90 18.21
C ALA A 155 4.74 -18.40 17.93
N GLU A 156 5.02 -19.24 18.93
CA GLU A 156 4.76 -20.68 18.89
C GLU A 156 3.25 -20.95 18.71
N GLY A 157 2.89 -21.97 17.91
CA GLY A 157 1.48 -22.33 17.62
C GLY A 157 0.92 -21.83 16.28
N PHE A 158 1.66 -21.01 15.53
CA PHE A 158 1.27 -20.51 14.20
C PHE A 158 2.03 -21.18 13.04
N ASP A 159 2.17 -22.50 13.05
CA ASP A 159 3.03 -23.25 12.10
C ASP A 159 2.64 -23.09 10.62
N LEU A 160 1.34 -22.90 10.33
CA LEU A 160 0.89 -22.62 8.97
C LEU A 160 1.34 -21.23 8.50
N SER A 161 1.12 -20.20 9.31
CA SER A 161 1.54 -18.83 9.02
C SER A 161 3.06 -18.73 8.90
N ARG A 162 3.82 -19.44 9.76
CA ARG A 162 5.28 -19.53 9.66
C ARG A 162 5.73 -20.16 8.34
N ARG A 163 5.09 -21.25 7.90
CA ARG A 163 5.42 -21.87 6.60
C ARG A 163 5.10 -20.96 5.41
N VAL A 164 4.00 -20.22 5.47
CA VAL A 164 3.63 -19.22 4.45
C VAL A 164 4.65 -18.09 4.42
N ALA A 165 5.02 -17.53 5.59
CA ALA A 165 6.01 -16.48 5.72
C ALA A 165 7.36 -16.90 5.13
N LYS A 166 7.92 -18.04 5.56
CA LYS A 166 9.21 -18.54 5.05
C LYS A 166 9.22 -18.69 3.53
N ARG A 167 8.15 -19.27 2.95
CA ARG A 167 8.03 -19.42 1.49
C ARG A 167 7.96 -18.06 0.78
N SER A 168 7.21 -17.13 1.33
CA SER A 168 7.10 -15.77 0.77
C SER A 168 8.43 -15.04 0.84
N TYR A 169 9.12 -15.11 1.97
CA TYR A 169 10.41 -14.44 2.17
C TYR A 169 11.50 -15.03 1.27
N THR A 170 11.59 -16.36 1.13
CA THR A 170 12.48 -16.98 0.12
C THR A 170 12.17 -16.48 -1.29
N ALA A 171 10.90 -16.30 -1.65
CA ALA A 171 10.55 -15.81 -2.99
C ALA A 171 10.89 -14.31 -3.19
N ILE A 172 10.80 -13.51 -2.12
CA ILE A 172 10.98 -12.05 -2.17
C ILE A 172 12.44 -11.66 -1.96
N SER A 173 13.09 -12.11 -0.89
CA SER A 173 14.46 -11.73 -0.51
C SER A 173 15.47 -12.86 -0.68
N GLY A 174 15.03 -14.11 -0.85
CA GLY A 174 15.91 -15.28 -0.85
C GLY A 174 16.23 -15.79 0.54
N ASP A 175 15.82 -15.07 1.58
CA ASP A 175 16.09 -15.39 2.98
C ASP A 175 14.79 -15.78 3.71
N PRO A 176 14.57 -17.06 4.06
CA PRO A 176 13.38 -17.50 4.77
C PRO A 176 13.29 -16.98 6.21
N GLU A 177 14.40 -16.56 6.83
CA GLU A 177 14.43 -16.07 8.22
C GLU A 177 14.48 -14.55 8.31
N ALA A 178 14.29 -13.84 7.19
CA ALA A 178 14.22 -12.39 7.18
C ALA A 178 13.14 -11.85 8.13
N ALA A 179 13.38 -10.68 8.73
CA ALA A 179 12.35 -9.94 9.44
C ALA A 179 11.25 -9.47 8.49
N GLY A 180 9.99 -9.47 8.92
CA GLY A 180 8.86 -9.03 8.12
C GLY A 180 7.51 -9.21 8.81
N ASP A 181 6.44 -8.87 8.11
CA ASP A 181 5.08 -8.79 8.66
C ASP A 181 4.29 -10.12 8.57
N GLY A 182 4.96 -11.22 8.25
CA GLY A 182 4.38 -12.54 8.01
C GLY A 182 4.08 -12.83 6.53
N LEU A 183 4.22 -11.83 5.64
CA LEU A 183 4.13 -12.04 4.19
C LEU A 183 5.19 -11.29 3.40
N VAL A 184 5.53 -10.07 3.79
CA VAL A 184 6.51 -9.22 3.11
C VAL A 184 7.69 -8.94 4.05
N PRO A 185 8.93 -9.26 3.63
CA PRO A 185 10.14 -8.90 4.37
C PRO A 185 10.29 -7.38 4.50
N VAL A 186 10.84 -6.91 5.63
CA VAL A 186 11.09 -5.48 5.88
C VAL A 186 11.88 -4.84 4.73
N GLY A 187 12.94 -5.49 4.27
CA GLY A 187 13.78 -4.97 3.18
C GLY A 187 13.06 -4.80 1.83
N SER A 188 11.96 -5.52 1.61
CA SER A 188 11.09 -5.37 0.43
C SER A 188 9.99 -4.32 0.64
N ALA A 189 9.52 -4.18 1.88
CA ALA A 189 8.50 -3.22 2.28
C ALA A 189 9.02 -1.78 2.36
N LEU A 190 10.30 -1.59 2.69
CA LEU A 190 10.94 -0.28 2.64
C LEU A 190 11.28 0.12 1.20
N LEU A 191 11.13 1.41 0.90
CA LEU A 191 11.34 1.97 -0.43
C LEU A 191 12.48 2.99 -0.40
N ALA A 192 13.46 2.83 -1.30
CA ALA A 192 14.58 3.76 -1.39
C ALA A 192 14.10 5.20 -1.64
N GLY A 193 14.60 6.17 -0.87
CA GLY A 193 14.21 7.58 -0.95
C GLY A 193 12.89 7.93 -0.24
N ALA A 194 12.16 6.95 0.29
CA ALA A 194 11.01 7.20 1.18
C ALA A 194 11.47 7.36 2.62
N GLN A 195 10.65 8.02 3.45
CA GLN A 195 10.81 7.96 4.90
C GLN A 195 10.51 6.53 5.38
N PRO A 196 11.47 5.81 5.98
CA PRO A 196 11.23 4.45 6.45
C PRO A 196 10.58 4.47 7.83
N LEU A 197 9.68 3.52 8.06
CA LEU A 197 9.13 3.24 9.39
C LEU A 197 8.95 1.74 9.58
N VAL A 198 9.63 1.16 10.57
CA VAL A 198 9.48 -0.25 10.94
C VAL A 198 8.68 -0.35 12.24
N LEU A 199 7.65 -1.19 12.25
CA LEU A 199 6.71 -1.34 13.36
C LEU A 199 6.81 -2.74 13.97
N PRO A 200 7.39 -2.87 15.17
CA PRO A 200 7.39 -4.13 15.91
C PRO A 200 5.97 -4.60 16.23
N GLY A 201 5.76 -5.91 16.14
CA GLY A 201 4.51 -6.61 16.45
C GLY A 201 3.37 -6.37 15.46
N VAL A 202 3.67 -5.87 14.25
CA VAL A 202 2.66 -5.56 13.23
C VAL A 202 2.69 -6.59 12.12
N ALA A 203 1.54 -7.23 11.90
CA ALA A 203 1.34 -8.24 10.87
C ALA A 203 0.89 -7.63 9.54
N HIS A 204 0.98 -8.42 8.45
CA HIS A 204 0.55 -8.01 7.11
C HIS A 204 -0.95 -7.75 7.04
N GLY A 205 -1.73 -8.53 7.78
CA GLY A 205 -3.18 -8.44 7.84
C GLY A 205 -3.71 -9.29 8.99
N GLY A 206 -5.01 -9.16 9.29
CA GLY A 206 -5.64 -9.85 10.44
C GLY A 206 -5.52 -11.38 10.42
N ALA A 207 -5.24 -12.00 9.27
CA ALA A 207 -4.97 -13.44 9.17
C ALA A 207 -3.58 -13.85 9.69
N PHE A 208 -2.63 -12.90 9.79
CA PHE A 208 -1.25 -13.14 10.21
C PHE A 208 -1.00 -12.76 11.67
N GLY A 209 -1.81 -11.86 12.23
CA GLY A 209 -1.71 -11.47 13.63
C GLY A 209 -2.86 -10.56 14.07
N PRO A 210 -3.02 -10.36 15.39
CA PRO A 210 -4.12 -9.58 15.96
C PRO A 210 -4.02 -8.07 15.66
N ARG A 211 -2.79 -7.57 15.41
CA ARG A 211 -2.52 -6.18 15.05
C ARG A 211 -1.86 -6.14 13.68
N TRP A 212 -2.38 -5.31 12.79
CA TRP A 212 -1.86 -5.09 11.45
C TRP A 212 -1.99 -3.61 11.09
N TYR A 213 -1.52 -3.20 9.91
CA TYR A 213 -1.44 -1.78 9.55
C TYR A 213 -2.76 -1.00 9.68
N GLY A 214 -3.91 -1.68 9.54
CA GLY A 214 -5.24 -1.07 9.67
C GLY A 214 -5.89 -1.14 11.05
N THR A 215 -5.21 -1.69 12.05
CA THR A 215 -5.70 -1.66 13.43
C THR A 215 -5.52 -0.24 14.00
N PRO A 216 -6.54 0.40 14.63
CA PRO A 216 -6.48 1.80 15.04
C PRO A 216 -5.22 2.22 15.82
N GLU A 217 -4.78 1.45 16.82
CA GLU A 217 -3.55 1.74 17.58
C GLU A 217 -2.26 1.60 16.74
N VAL A 218 -2.34 0.89 15.61
CA VAL A 218 -1.23 0.81 14.64
C VAL A 218 -1.28 2.01 13.69
N VAL A 219 -2.46 2.46 13.27
CA VAL A 219 -2.64 3.66 12.44
C VAL A 219 -2.02 4.88 13.12
N GLU A 220 -2.28 5.07 14.41
CA GLU A 220 -1.67 6.13 15.22
C GLU A 220 -0.14 6.12 15.19
N ARG A 221 0.48 4.94 15.11
CA ARG A 221 1.94 4.80 15.13
C ARG A 221 2.60 5.25 13.83
N TRP A 222 1.95 5.07 12.68
CA TRP A 222 2.53 5.40 11.37
C TRP A 222 1.97 6.64 10.71
N TRP A 223 0.79 7.11 11.11
CA TRP A 223 0.24 8.36 10.60
C TRP A 223 1.11 9.55 11.01
N ARG A 224 1.42 10.45 10.07
CA ARG A 224 2.31 11.61 10.29
C ARG A 224 1.71 12.94 9.81
N GLY A 225 0.39 13.02 9.70
CA GLY A 225 -0.30 14.20 9.14
C GLY A 225 0.17 14.45 7.72
#